data_AF-I0AL09-F1
#
_entry.id   AF-I0AL09-F1
#
_cell.length_a   1.000
_cell.length_b   1.000
_cell.length_c   1.000
_cell.angle_alpha   90.00
_cell.angle_beta   90.00
_cell.angle_gamma   90.00
#
_symmetry.space_group_name_H-M   'P 1'
#
loop_
_entity.id
_entity.type
_entity.pdbx_description
1 polymer ?
#
loop_
_entity_poly.entity_id
_entity_poly.type
_entity_poly.pdbx_seq_one_letter_code
_entity_poly.pdbx_strand_id
1 'polypeptide(L)'
;MSVALLFIAAIFLSYSNGTNDNFKGVATLFGSGTTNYKRAINWATITTFLGSVTAIFLASTLVKNFSGKGLISNELIQTPAFAVSIALGAAATVFLATKLGMPISTTHGLVGGLLGSGFLAVGTAFNFSKLGDTFLMPLIVSPLVALILSAGAYIVLRKIRIASGITKETCFCVVDDCDSVSVASYQNQSIAFEGEAHKKFVVETNQQCITTYSGNIFGINAQTILDYAHYISSGVVSFARGLNDTPKIVGLLLVINALDIKYGMIAIAVAMAAGGLLNAKKVGETVSKKITPMDHGQGFTANLITGLLVTTASIHGLPVSTTHVSVGSIFGIGTVTKSADVKVVRNILISWLLTLPVAAIISAVIYWLMKNIF
;
A
#
# COMPACT_ATOMS: atom_id res chain seq x y z
N MET A 1 32.22 -13.29 2.90
CA MET A 1 31.45 -12.58 3.95
C MET A 1 30.43 -11.62 3.36
N SER A 2 30.85 -10.68 2.50
CA SER A 2 30.03 -9.54 2.08
C SER A 2 28.86 -9.87 1.14
N VAL A 3 28.99 -10.92 0.31
CA VAL A 3 27.91 -11.39 -0.59
C VAL A 3 26.76 -12.04 0.18
N ALA A 4 27.08 -12.89 1.17
CA ALA A 4 26.07 -13.52 2.02
C ALA A 4 25.30 -12.47 2.83
N LEU A 5 26.01 -11.46 3.35
CA LEU A 5 25.39 -10.34 4.05
C LEU A 5 24.47 -9.53 3.13
N LEU A 6 24.87 -9.31 1.87
CA LEU A 6 24.00 -8.64 0.89
C LEU A 6 22.73 -9.45 0.61
N PHE A 7 22.85 -10.76 0.44
CA PHE A 7 21.69 -11.62 0.24
C PHE A 7 20.74 -11.55 1.44
N ILE A 8 21.26 -11.67 2.67
CA ILE A 8 20.47 -11.53 3.90
C ILE A 8 19.81 -10.15 3.97
N ALA A 9 20.52 -9.08 3.64
CA ALA A 9 19.99 -7.71 3.62
C ALA A 9 18.86 -7.54 2.60
N ALA A 10 19.00 -8.13 1.40
CA ALA A 10 17.97 -8.08 0.37
C ALA A 10 16.74 -8.90 0.78
N ILE A 11 16.91 -10.05 1.41
CA ILE A 11 15.80 -10.84 1.97
C ILE A 11 15.10 -10.07 3.09
N PHE A 12 15.85 -9.41 3.98
CA PHE A 12 15.27 -8.59 5.03
C PHE A 12 14.51 -7.38 4.48
N LEU A 13 15.04 -6.71 3.44
CA LEU A 13 14.35 -5.65 2.72
C LEU A 13 13.07 -6.16 2.07
N SER A 14 13.13 -7.31 1.40
CA SER A 14 11.99 -7.95 0.73
C SER A 14 10.90 -8.32 1.72
N TYR A 15 11.29 -8.91 2.85
CA TYR A 15 10.39 -9.21 3.96
C TYR A 15 9.73 -7.92 4.47
N SER A 16 10.52 -6.88 4.75
CA SER A 16 10.04 -5.59 5.26
C SER A 16 9.08 -4.91 4.27
N ASN A 17 9.39 -4.93 2.97
CA ASN A 17 8.48 -4.51 1.90
C ASN A 17 7.17 -5.31 1.95
N GLY A 18 7.24 -6.64 2.03
CA GLY A 18 6.07 -7.48 2.20
C GLY A 18 5.21 -7.06 3.38
N THR A 19 5.83 -6.82 4.54
CA THR A 19 5.10 -6.42 5.76
C THR A 19 4.39 -5.07 5.62
N ASN A 20 4.96 -4.09 4.91
CA ASN A 20 4.37 -2.75 4.81
C ASN A 20 3.43 -2.63 3.60
N ASP A 21 3.78 -3.25 2.47
CA ASP A 21 3.21 -2.93 1.17
C ASP A 21 2.19 -3.96 0.68
N ASN A 22 2.22 -5.19 1.17
CA ASN A 22 1.38 -6.27 0.61
C ASN A 22 -0.12 -5.97 0.75
N PHE A 23 -0.55 -5.37 1.86
CA PHE A 23 -1.97 -5.10 2.08
C PHE A 23 -2.51 -3.92 1.24
N LYS A 24 -1.63 -3.10 0.63
CA LYS A 24 -2.04 -1.83 -0.01
C LYS A 24 -2.96 -2.03 -1.21
N GLY A 25 -2.72 -3.05 -2.04
CA GLY A 25 -3.56 -3.33 -3.22
C GLY A 25 -4.97 -3.82 -2.88
N VAL A 26 -5.15 -4.41 -1.70
CA VAL A 26 -6.43 -4.93 -1.20
C VAL A 26 -6.98 -4.09 -0.05
N ALA A 27 -6.35 -2.96 0.26
CA ALA A 27 -6.74 -2.14 1.39
C ALA A 27 -8.15 -1.59 1.22
N THR A 28 -8.52 -1.21 0.00
CA THR A 28 -9.88 -0.73 -0.30
C THR A 28 -10.90 -1.86 -0.29
N LEU A 29 -10.58 -3.10 -0.70
CA LEU A 29 -11.47 -4.27 -0.60
C LEU A 29 -11.82 -4.60 0.85
N PHE A 30 -10.82 -4.54 1.74
CA PHE A 30 -11.04 -4.76 3.16
C PHE A 30 -11.72 -3.56 3.82
N GLY A 31 -11.35 -2.34 3.41
CA GLY A 31 -11.89 -1.09 3.93
C GLY A 31 -13.35 -0.85 3.59
N SER A 32 -13.79 -1.26 2.39
CA SER A 32 -15.18 -1.15 1.93
C SER A 32 -16.12 -2.23 2.49
N GLY A 33 -15.58 -3.26 3.15
CA GLY A 33 -16.36 -4.40 3.61
C GLY A 33 -16.65 -5.46 2.53
N THR A 34 -16.11 -5.31 1.31
CA THR A 34 -16.28 -6.28 0.22
C THR A 34 -15.69 -7.66 0.56
N THR A 35 -14.67 -7.71 1.43
CA THR A 35 -14.08 -8.97 1.87
C THR A 35 -13.47 -8.89 3.27
N ASN A 36 -13.18 -10.06 3.85
CA ASN A 36 -12.49 -10.14 5.12
C ASN A 36 -10.96 -10.09 4.96
N TYR A 37 -10.27 -9.81 6.07
CA TYR A 37 -8.81 -9.67 6.09
C TYR A 37 -8.07 -10.89 5.48
N LYS A 38 -8.49 -12.12 5.82
CA LYS A 38 -7.81 -13.35 5.37
C LYS A 38 -7.89 -13.53 3.85
N ARG A 39 -9.07 -13.30 3.26
CA ARG A 39 -9.26 -13.35 1.81
C ARG A 39 -8.49 -12.24 1.10
N ALA A 40 -8.55 -11.01 1.63
CA ALA A 40 -7.79 -9.88 1.10
C ALA A 40 -6.27 -10.17 1.06
N ILE A 41 -5.67 -10.57 2.19
CA ILE A 41 -4.21 -10.76 2.25
C ILE A 41 -3.75 -11.94 1.38
N ASN A 42 -4.53 -13.02 1.28
CA ASN A 42 -4.22 -14.12 0.39
C ASN A 42 -4.29 -13.70 -1.08
N TRP A 43 -5.33 -12.95 -1.46
CA TRP A 43 -5.45 -12.40 -2.82
C TRP A 43 -4.29 -11.48 -3.18
N ALA A 44 -3.92 -10.56 -2.28
CA ALA A 44 -2.78 -9.67 -2.47
C ALA A 44 -1.47 -10.42 -2.64
N THR A 45 -1.24 -11.45 -1.81
CA THR A 45 -0.01 -12.24 -1.82
C THR A 45 0.14 -13.00 -3.12
N ILE A 46 -0.92 -13.69 -3.57
CA ILE A 46 -0.92 -14.47 -4.82
C ILE A 46 -0.67 -13.54 -6.01
N THR A 47 -1.44 -12.47 -6.13
CA THR A 47 -1.35 -11.55 -7.27
C THR A 47 -0.03 -10.79 -7.29
N THR A 48 0.51 -10.40 -6.13
CA THR A 48 1.87 -9.85 -6.05
C THR A 48 2.88 -10.86 -6.55
N PHE A 49 2.84 -12.10 -6.04
CA PHE A 49 3.80 -13.13 -6.43
C PHE A 49 3.80 -13.35 -7.94
N LEU A 50 2.62 -13.41 -8.56
CA LEU A 50 2.47 -13.47 -10.02
C LEU A 50 3.09 -12.24 -10.72
N GLY A 51 2.89 -11.05 -10.18
CA GLY A 51 3.53 -9.82 -10.66
C GLY A 51 5.06 -9.89 -10.60
N SER A 52 5.61 -10.38 -9.49
CA SER A 52 7.04 -10.57 -9.27
C SER A 52 7.64 -11.60 -10.25
N VAL A 53 6.93 -12.70 -10.51
CA VAL A 53 7.34 -13.71 -11.51
C VAL A 53 7.30 -13.11 -12.92
N THR A 54 6.28 -12.33 -13.23
CA THR A 54 6.18 -11.66 -14.55
C THR A 54 7.29 -10.62 -14.73
N ALA A 55 7.75 -9.99 -13.65
CA ALA A 55 8.85 -9.03 -13.67
C ALA A 55 10.17 -9.62 -14.21
N ILE A 56 10.36 -10.95 -14.12
CA ILE A 56 11.50 -11.67 -14.71
C ILE A 56 11.62 -11.40 -16.21
N PHE A 57 10.49 -11.26 -16.91
CA PHE A 57 10.45 -11.10 -18.36
C PHE A 57 10.32 -9.64 -18.80
N LEU A 58 9.71 -8.78 -17.98
CA LEU A 58 9.30 -7.43 -18.40
C LEU A 58 10.14 -6.30 -17.80
N ALA A 59 10.88 -6.51 -16.72
CA ALA A 59 11.37 -5.41 -15.89
C ALA A 59 12.86 -5.08 -16.02
N SER A 60 13.50 -5.43 -17.15
CA SER A 60 14.92 -5.16 -17.39
C SER A 60 15.28 -3.68 -17.25
N THR A 61 14.39 -2.78 -17.66
CA THR A 61 14.55 -1.32 -17.51
C THR A 61 14.51 -0.87 -16.04
N LEU A 62 13.58 -1.38 -15.23
CA LEU A 62 13.51 -1.05 -13.80
C LEU A 62 14.75 -1.52 -13.05
N VAL A 63 15.20 -2.74 -13.32
CA VAL A 63 16.44 -3.28 -12.75
C VAL A 63 17.63 -2.36 -13.07
N LYS A 64 17.74 -1.93 -14.33
CA LYS A 64 18.81 -1.01 -14.76
C LYS A 64 18.75 0.32 -14.02
N ASN A 65 17.56 0.90 -13.85
CA ASN A 65 17.39 2.20 -13.18
C ASN A 65 17.75 2.13 -11.68
N PHE A 66 17.48 1.02 -11.00
CA PHE A 66 17.83 0.82 -9.59
C PHE A 66 19.20 0.22 -9.33
N SER A 67 19.98 -0.08 -10.37
CA SER A 67 21.38 -0.49 -10.23
C SER A 67 22.30 0.65 -9.75
N GLY A 68 21.78 1.87 -9.55
CA GLY A 68 22.57 3.03 -9.11
C GLY A 68 23.33 3.75 -10.23
N LYS A 69 23.31 3.21 -11.46
CA LYS A 69 24.02 3.78 -12.61
C LYS A 69 23.63 5.25 -12.85
N GLY A 70 24.62 6.12 -12.87
CA GLY A 70 24.47 7.56 -13.09
C GLY A 70 24.28 8.40 -11.82
N LEU A 71 24.14 7.79 -10.64
CA LEU A 71 24.11 8.50 -9.35
C LEU A 71 25.52 8.68 -8.75
N ILE A 72 26.36 7.66 -8.90
CA ILE A 72 27.74 7.59 -8.40
C ILE A 72 28.60 6.74 -9.36
N SER A 73 29.92 6.67 -9.12
CA SER A 73 30.87 5.87 -9.91
C SER A 73 30.54 4.38 -9.94
N ASN A 74 30.77 3.72 -11.08
CA ASN A 74 30.48 2.30 -11.25
C ASN A 74 31.30 1.40 -10.31
N GLU A 75 32.53 1.77 -9.93
CA GLU A 75 33.31 0.95 -8.99
C GLU A 75 32.64 0.90 -7.61
N LEU A 76 32.20 2.06 -7.11
CA LEU A 76 31.58 2.17 -5.79
C LEU A 76 30.25 1.40 -5.72
N ILE A 77 29.44 1.49 -6.77
CA ILE A 77 28.17 0.75 -6.88
C ILE A 77 28.45 -0.74 -6.66
N GLN A 78 29.44 -1.29 -7.37
CA GLN A 78 29.82 -2.71 -7.33
C GLN A 78 30.41 -3.18 -6.00
N THR A 79 30.62 -2.29 -5.02
CA THR A 79 31.09 -2.72 -3.70
C THR A 79 29.94 -3.34 -2.89
N PRO A 80 30.11 -4.56 -2.34
CA PRO A 80 29.09 -5.17 -1.48
C PRO A 80 28.73 -4.31 -0.26
N ALA A 81 29.70 -3.60 0.32
CA ALA A 81 29.47 -2.71 1.47
C ALA A 81 28.45 -1.61 1.16
N PHE A 82 28.56 -1.01 -0.03
CA PHE A 82 27.62 0.01 -0.47
C PHE A 82 26.22 -0.55 -0.66
N ALA A 83 26.08 -1.65 -1.41
CA ALA A 83 24.78 -2.30 -1.64
C ALA A 83 24.11 -2.80 -0.34
N VAL A 84 24.89 -3.38 0.58
CA VAL A 84 24.40 -3.82 1.91
C VAL A 84 23.88 -2.62 2.71
N SER A 85 24.60 -1.51 2.71
CA SER A 85 24.22 -0.31 3.47
C SER A 85 22.90 0.28 3.01
N ILE A 86 22.62 0.28 1.70
CA ILE A 86 21.35 0.73 1.13
C ILE A 86 20.23 -0.23 1.51
N ALA A 87 20.45 -1.54 1.29
CA ALA A 87 19.45 -2.56 1.55
C ALA A 87 19.04 -2.58 3.04
N LEU A 88 20.00 -2.59 3.96
CA LEU A 88 19.72 -2.59 5.40
C LEU A 88 19.14 -1.27 5.88
N GLY A 89 19.63 -0.13 5.40
CA GLY A 89 19.09 1.19 5.76
C GLY A 89 17.62 1.35 5.37
N ALA A 90 17.28 0.94 4.14
CA ALA A 90 15.90 0.91 3.68
C ALA A 90 15.06 -0.12 4.46
N ALA A 91 15.57 -1.34 4.67
CA ALA A 91 14.85 -2.40 5.35
C ALA A 91 14.51 -2.03 6.79
N ALA A 92 15.48 -1.53 7.55
CA ALA A 92 15.29 -1.08 8.92
C ALA A 92 14.25 0.04 9.00
N THR A 93 14.33 1.04 8.12
CA THR A 93 13.37 2.16 8.07
C THR A 93 11.95 1.65 7.79
N VAL A 94 11.78 0.80 6.76
CA VAL A 94 10.48 0.22 6.40
C VAL A 94 9.93 -0.63 7.54
N PHE A 95 10.76 -1.48 8.15
CA PHE A 95 10.35 -2.34 9.24
C PHE A 95 9.91 -1.55 10.48
N LEU A 96 10.67 -0.52 10.87
CA LEU A 96 10.31 0.37 11.98
C LEU A 96 8.97 1.06 11.72
N ALA A 97 8.77 1.62 10.53
CA ALA A 97 7.49 2.23 10.15
C ALA A 97 6.33 1.22 10.18
N THR A 98 6.55 -0.02 9.71
CA THR A 98 5.55 -1.10 9.81
C THR A 98 5.16 -1.37 11.26
N LYS A 99 6.13 -1.45 12.18
CA LYS A 99 5.87 -1.66 13.61
C LYS A 99 5.06 -0.52 14.21
N LEU A 100 5.22 0.71 13.71
CA LEU A 100 4.40 1.86 14.06
C LEU A 100 3.02 1.87 13.36
N GLY A 101 2.81 1.02 12.36
CA GLY A 101 1.58 0.98 11.55
C GLY A 101 1.53 2.06 10.47
N MET A 102 2.65 2.72 10.18
CA MET A 102 2.73 3.81 9.22
C MET A 102 2.93 3.26 7.79
N PRO A 103 2.05 3.62 6.83
CA PRO A 103 2.22 3.23 5.44
C PRO A 103 3.28 4.12 4.78
N ILE A 104 4.48 3.57 4.61
CA ILE A 104 5.59 4.26 3.94
C ILE A 104 6.01 3.54 2.68
N SER A 105 6.89 4.15 1.89
CA SER A 105 7.35 3.60 0.62
C SER A 105 8.72 2.95 0.75
N THR A 106 8.84 1.68 0.35
CA THR A 106 10.17 1.05 0.22
C THR A 106 11.03 1.75 -0.85
N THR A 107 10.41 2.26 -1.93
CA THR A 107 11.14 3.04 -2.94
C THR A 107 11.75 4.30 -2.34
N HIS A 108 10.99 5.00 -1.49
CA HIS A 108 11.48 6.19 -0.81
C HIS A 108 12.61 5.86 0.19
N GLY A 109 12.49 4.73 0.90
CA GLY A 109 13.55 4.22 1.78
C GLY A 109 14.83 3.86 1.01
N LEU A 110 14.73 3.23 -0.16
CA LEU A 110 15.87 2.94 -1.03
C LEU A 110 16.56 4.20 -1.53
N VAL A 111 15.78 5.20 -1.95
CA VAL A 111 16.29 6.51 -2.40
C VAL A 111 16.99 7.24 -1.26
N GLY A 112 16.41 7.22 -0.04
CA GLY A 112 17.07 7.74 1.15
C GLY A 112 18.37 7.01 1.45
N GLY A 113 18.37 5.67 1.38
CA GLY A 113 19.58 4.87 1.57
C GLY A 113 20.69 5.19 0.56
N LEU A 114 20.34 5.33 -0.72
CA LEU A 114 21.24 5.77 -1.79
C LEU A 114 21.83 7.16 -1.51
N LEU A 115 20.99 8.10 -1.10
CA LEU A 115 21.43 9.45 -0.75
C LEU A 115 22.41 9.43 0.44
N GLY A 116 22.07 8.73 1.52
CA GLY A 116 22.88 8.73 2.74
C GLY A 116 24.25 8.05 2.57
N SER A 117 24.24 6.80 2.12
CA SER A 117 25.48 6.05 1.86
C SER A 117 26.29 6.70 0.72
N GLY A 118 25.62 7.16 -0.33
CA GLY A 118 26.28 7.80 -1.48
C GLY A 118 26.94 9.12 -1.10
N PHE A 119 26.24 9.99 -0.39
CA PHE A 119 26.79 11.26 0.07
C PHE A 119 27.97 11.04 1.03
N LEU A 120 27.89 10.07 1.95
CA LEU A 120 29.01 9.75 2.82
C LEU A 120 30.23 9.20 2.05
N ALA A 121 30.00 8.46 0.96
CA ALA A 121 31.05 7.85 0.17
C ALA A 121 31.80 8.85 -0.74
N VAL A 122 31.07 9.77 -1.38
CA VAL A 122 31.62 10.66 -2.43
C VAL A 122 31.42 12.16 -2.18
N GLY A 123 30.72 12.56 -1.11
CA GLY A 123 30.46 13.96 -0.78
C GLY A 123 29.69 14.70 -1.88
N THR A 124 30.19 15.87 -2.27
CA THR A 124 29.58 16.74 -3.28
C THR A 124 29.66 16.20 -4.70
N ALA A 125 30.45 15.15 -4.95
CA ALA A 125 30.50 14.47 -6.25
C ALA A 125 29.27 13.58 -6.51
N PHE A 126 28.36 13.44 -5.54
CA PHE A 126 27.09 12.74 -5.72
C PHE A 126 26.18 13.46 -6.73
N ASN A 127 25.56 12.73 -7.67
CA ASN A 127 24.72 13.35 -8.70
C ASN A 127 23.31 13.68 -8.19
N PHE A 128 23.16 14.85 -7.55
CA PHE A 128 21.89 15.34 -7.02
C PHE A 128 20.84 15.63 -8.08
N SER A 129 21.24 16.10 -9.28
CA SER A 129 20.31 16.34 -10.39
C SER A 129 19.65 15.03 -10.83
N LYS A 130 20.46 13.99 -11.05
CA LYS A 130 19.93 12.68 -11.46
C LYS A 130 19.04 12.05 -10.38
N LEU A 131 19.40 12.22 -9.10
CA LEU A 131 18.56 11.80 -7.96
C LEU A 131 17.20 12.50 -7.98
N GLY A 132 17.22 13.83 -8.18
CA GLY A 132 16.04 14.67 -8.31
C GLY A 132 15.10 14.17 -9.41
N ASP A 133 15.59 14.16 -10.65
CA ASP A 133 14.77 13.91 -11.83
C ASP A 133 14.27 12.46 -11.91
N THR A 134 15.12 11.51 -11.54
CA THR A 134 14.81 10.09 -11.71
C THR A 134 13.99 9.55 -10.56
N PHE A 135 14.24 9.99 -9.32
CA PHE A 135 13.65 9.37 -8.13
C PHE A 135 12.73 10.30 -7.35
N LEU A 136 13.18 11.51 -6.99
CA LEU A 136 12.35 12.41 -6.17
C LEU A 136 11.13 12.93 -6.93
N MET A 137 11.29 13.32 -8.20
CA MET A 137 10.19 13.87 -8.99
C MET A 137 9.02 12.89 -9.16
N PRO A 138 9.23 11.62 -9.59
CA PRO A 138 8.16 10.64 -9.59
C PRO A 138 7.53 10.40 -8.22
N LEU A 139 8.31 10.43 -7.12
CA LEU A 139 7.79 10.22 -5.77
C LEU A 139 6.87 11.35 -5.28
N ILE A 140 7.09 12.59 -5.73
CA ILE A 140 6.27 13.76 -5.40
C ILE A 140 5.07 13.88 -6.36
N VAL A 141 5.30 13.71 -7.67
CA VAL A 141 4.27 13.93 -8.70
C VAL A 141 3.24 12.80 -8.72
N SER A 142 3.65 11.54 -8.55
CA SER A 142 2.75 10.39 -8.65
C SER A 142 1.56 10.39 -7.66
N PRO A 143 1.68 10.74 -6.36
CA PRO A 143 0.51 10.85 -5.48
C PRO A 143 -0.45 11.97 -5.89
N LEU A 144 0.07 13.09 -6.40
CA LEU A 144 -0.76 14.22 -6.83
C LEU A 144 -1.57 13.88 -8.09
N VAL A 145 -0.91 13.25 -9.06
CA VAL A 145 -1.57 12.73 -10.27
C VAL A 145 -2.63 11.69 -9.89
N ALA A 146 -2.31 10.77 -8.99
CA ALA A 146 -3.25 9.77 -8.50
C ALA A 146 -4.47 10.38 -7.81
N LEU A 147 -4.27 11.40 -6.98
CA LEU A 147 -5.34 12.14 -6.31
C LEU A 147 -6.29 12.78 -7.34
N ILE A 148 -5.75 13.54 -8.30
CA ILE A 148 -6.54 14.26 -9.31
C ILE A 148 -7.30 13.27 -10.19
N LEU A 149 -6.62 12.24 -10.70
CA LEU A 149 -7.24 11.24 -11.58
C LEU A 149 -8.30 10.42 -10.86
N SER A 150 -8.07 10.04 -9.59
CA SER A 150 -9.04 9.32 -8.78
C SER A 150 -10.28 10.17 -8.50
N ALA A 151 -10.10 11.44 -8.12
CA ALA A 151 -11.20 12.37 -7.92
C ALA A 151 -12.04 12.56 -9.21
N GLY A 152 -11.37 12.81 -10.34
CA GLY A 152 -12.02 12.97 -11.64
C GLY A 152 -12.75 11.70 -12.10
N ALA A 153 -12.09 10.55 -12.03
CA ALA A 153 -12.68 9.26 -12.40
C ALA A 153 -13.90 8.93 -11.53
N TYR A 154 -13.85 9.22 -10.23
CA TYR A 154 -14.99 8.98 -9.35
C TYR A 154 -16.20 9.84 -9.72
N ILE A 155 -15.99 11.12 -10.05
CA ILE A 155 -17.07 12.00 -10.50
C ILE A 155 -17.70 11.46 -11.80
N VAL A 156 -16.88 11.03 -12.75
CA VAL A 156 -17.35 10.47 -14.04
C VAL A 156 -18.10 9.16 -13.82
N LEU A 157 -17.52 8.20 -13.11
CA LEU A 157 -18.13 6.90 -12.83
C LEU A 157 -19.42 7.04 -12.02
N ARG A 158 -19.48 7.98 -11.07
CA ARG A 158 -20.71 8.31 -10.35
C ARG A 158 -21.80 8.83 -11.28
N LYS A 159 -21.47 9.72 -12.22
CA LYS A 159 -22.43 10.23 -13.22
C LYS A 159 -22.95 9.11 -14.12
N ILE A 160 -22.06 8.26 -14.64
CA ILE A 160 -22.42 7.10 -15.47
C ILE A 160 -23.36 6.18 -14.70
N ARG A 161 -22.99 5.81 -13.47
CA ARG A 161 -23.81 4.95 -12.60
C ARG A 161 -25.23 5.50 -12.42
N ILE A 162 -25.37 6.78 -12.11
CA ILE A 162 -26.68 7.42 -11.91
C ILE A 162 -27.48 7.44 -13.23
N ALA A 163 -26.82 7.75 -14.36
CA ALA A 163 -27.45 7.72 -15.68
C ALA A 163 -27.91 6.31 -16.08
N SER A 164 -27.24 5.26 -15.61
CA SER A 164 -27.64 3.86 -15.80
C SER A 164 -28.73 3.39 -14.84
N GLY A 165 -29.32 4.27 -14.02
CA GLY A 165 -30.39 3.91 -13.09
C GLY A 165 -29.93 3.12 -11.85
N ILE A 166 -28.61 3.05 -11.59
CA ILE A 166 -28.06 2.34 -10.43
C ILE A 166 -28.03 3.29 -9.24
N THR A 167 -28.81 2.98 -8.21
CA THR A 167 -28.92 3.77 -6.99
C THR A 167 -28.07 3.17 -5.87
N LYS A 168 -27.84 3.97 -4.83
CA LYS A 168 -27.23 3.51 -3.58
C LYS A 168 -28.34 3.25 -2.59
N GLU A 169 -28.34 2.08 -1.98
CA GLU A 169 -29.21 1.76 -0.86
C GLU A 169 -28.42 1.87 0.44
N THR A 170 -29.07 2.46 1.45
CA THR A 170 -28.54 2.57 2.81
C THR A 170 -29.37 1.65 3.69
N CYS A 171 -28.74 0.88 4.56
CA CYS A 171 -29.46 -0.03 5.45
C CYS A 171 -30.20 0.75 6.54
N PHE A 172 -31.39 0.28 6.89
CA PHE A 172 -32.15 0.69 8.06
C PHE A 172 -32.23 -0.50 9.01
N CYS A 173 -31.76 -0.33 10.24
CA CYS A 173 -31.91 -1.34 11.28
C CYS A 173 -33.07 -0.94 12.19
N VAL A 174 -33.97 -1.88 12.48
CA VAL A 174 -34.95 -1.74 13.56
C VAL A 174 -34.31 -2.37 14.78
N VAL A 175 -33.96 -1.54 15.77
CA VAL A 175 -33.49 -2.03 17.06
C VAL A 175 -34.74 -2.24 17.92
N ASP A 176 -34.92 -3.45 18.44
CA ASP A 176 -35.90 -3.68 19.50
C ASP A 176 -35.30 -3.06 20.79
N ASP A 177 -35.84 -1.92 21.23
CA ASP A 177 -35.51 -1.38 22.55
C ASP A 177 -36.11 -2.33 23.60
N CYS A 178 -35.28 -2.92 24.47
CA CYS A 178 -35.77 -3.53 25.69
C CYS A 178 -35.91 -2.42 26.74
N ASP A 179 -37.08 -1.79 26.81
CA ASP A 179 -37.37 -0.87 27.90
C ASP A 179 -37.26 -1.58 29.26
N SER A 180 -36.68 -0.90 30.25
CA SER A 180 -36.65 -1.41 31.62
C SER A 180 -38.08 -1.36 32.19
N VAL A 181 -38.70 -2.51 32.39
CA VAL A 181 -40.02 -2.58 33.04
C VAL A 181 -39.88 -2.30 34.53
N SER A 182 -40.53 -1.25 35.03
CA SER A 182 -40.63 -1.02 36.47
C SER A 182 -41.61 -2.03 37.08
N VAL A 183 -41.11 -2.91 37.94
CA VAL A 183 -41.95 -3.87 38.69
C VAL A 183 -42.75 -3.10 39.74
N ALA A 184 -44.07 -3.00 39.57
CA ALA A 184 -44.91 -2.14 40.42
C ALA A 184 -45.18 -2.70 41.83
N SER A 185 -45.05 -4.01 42.06
CA SER A 185 -45.25 -4.62 43.39
C SER A 185 -44.81 -6.10 43.41
N TYR A 186 -44.26 -6.55 44.54
CA TYR A 186 -43.89 -7.95 44.78
C TYR A 186 -44.75 -8.50 45.93
N GLN A 187 -45.87 -9.16 45.61
CA GLN A 187 -46.65 -9.92 46.60
C GLN A 187 -47.14 -11.25 46.01
N ASN A 188 -46.79 -12.34 46.71
CA ASN A 188 -47.20 -13.73 46.51
C ASN A 188 -47.39 -14.19 45.04
N GLN A 189 -46.26 -14.62 44.46
CA GLN A 189 -46.15 -15.55 43.31
C GLN A 189 -46.78 -15.15 41.96
N SER A 190 -47.19 -13.89 41.76
CA SER A 190 -47.49 -13.39 40.42
C SER A 190 -46.89 -12.01 40.19
N ILE A 191 -46.31 -11.80 39.00
CA ILE A 191 -45.70 -10.54 38.56
C ILE A 191 -46.58 -9.99 37.43
N ALA A 192 -47.15 -8.81 37.64
CA ALA A 192 -47.83 -8.06 36.59
C ALA A 192 -46.83 -7.12 35.90
N PHE A 193 -46.76 -7.19 34.58
CA PHE A 193 -45.96 -6.30 33.74
C PHE A 193 -46.88 -5.29 33.06
N GLU A 194 -46.60 -4.00 33.21
CA GLU A 194 -47.16 -2.94 32.37
C GLU A 194 -46.00 -2.28 31.61
N GLY A 195 -46.05 -2.36 30.29
CA GLY A 195 -45.07 -1.73 29.41
C GLY A 195 -45.63 -1.59 28.01
N GLU A 196 -45.55 -0.41 27.43
CA GLU A 196 -45.81 -0.18 26.01
C GLU A 196 -44.52 -0.40 25.23
N ALA A 197 -44.52 -1.34 24.28
CA ALA A 197 -43.38 -1.55 23.39
C ALA A 197 -43.34 -0.43 22.32
N HIS A 198 -42.49 0.57 22.50
CA HIS A 198 -42.24 1.57 21.46
C HIS A 198 -41.11 1.13 20.54
N LYS A 199 -41.41 0.86 19.26
CA LYS A 199 -40.37 0.65 18.25
C LYS A 199 -39.68 1.97 17.94
N LYS A 200 -38.41 2.09 18.32
CA LYS A 200 -37.60 3.27 18.01
C LYS A 200 -36.79 3.02 16.74
N PHE A 201 -37.04 3.83 15.71
CA PHE A 201 -36.22 3.83 14.52
C PHE A 201 -34.94 4.63 14.79
N VAL A 202 -33.81 3.94 14.87
CA VAL A 202 -32.49 4.57 14.98
C VAL A 202 -31.74 4.32 13.68
N VAL A 203 -31.40 5.41 12.96
CA VAL A 203 -30.42 5.33 11.88
C VAL A 203 -29.06 5.23 12.55
N GLU A 204 -28.57 4.00 12.74
CA GLU A 204 -27.30 3.77 13.40
C GLU A 204 -26.13 4.19 12.51
N THR A 205 -25.30 5.08 13.03
CA THR A 205 -24.09 5.61 12.38
C THR A 205 -22.85 4.71 12.57
N ASN A 206 -22.99 3.55 13.21
CA ASN A 206 -21.88 2.68 13.60
C ASN A 206 -21.73 1.43 12.71
N GLN A 207 -20.52 1.30 12.12
CA GLN A 207 -19.79 0.19 11.49
C GLN A 207 -20.45 -1.02 10.78
N GLN A 208 -21.77 -1.26 10.83
CA GLN A 208 -22.40 -2.42 10.19
C GLN A 208 -23.30 -2.08 8.99
N CYS A 209 -23.58 -0.80 8.73
CA CYS A 209 -24.34 -0.38 7.55
C CYS A 209 -23.39 -0.21 6.33
N ILE A 210 -23.33 -1.24 5.49
CA ILE A 210 -22.54 -1.22 4.25
C ILE A 210 -23.45 -0.74 3.10
N THR A 211 -23.06 0.35 2.43
CA THR A 211 -23.80 0.85 1.26
C THR A 211 -23.76 -0.17 0.13
N THR A 212 -24.93 -0.61 -0.32
CA THR A 212 -25.09 -1.53 -1.46
C THR A 212 -25.56 -0.78 -2.70
N TYR A 213 -25.28 -1.35 -3.87
CA TYR A 213 -25.66 -0.81 -5.17
C TYR A 213 -26.78 -1.65 -5.76
N SER A 214 -27.97 -1.06 -5.95
CA SER A 214 -29.12 -1.75 -6.52
C SER A 214 -29.37 -1.36 -7.98
N GLY A 215 -29.96 -2.29 -8.72
CA GLY A 215 -30.15 -2.21 -10.16
C GLY A 215 -29.42 -3.32 -10.92
N ASN A 216 -29.67 -3.40 -12.22
CA ASN A 216 -29.10 -4.41 -13.11
C ASN A 216 -28.37 -3.75 -14.28
N ILE A 217 -27.20 -4.29 -14.63
CA ILE A 217 -26.45 -3.92 -15.84
C ILE A 217 -26.50 -5.14 -16.76
N PHE A 218 -27.09 -5.00 -17.95
CA PHE A 218 -27.27 -6.11 -18.90
C PHE A 218 -27.90 -7.38 -18.28
N GLY A 219 -28.85 -7.21 -17.34
CA GLY A 219 -29.53 -8.31 -16.66
C GLY A 219 -28.77 -8.95 -15.49
N ILE A 220 -27.56 -8.48 -15.18
CA ILE A 220 -26.75 -8.94 -14.05
C ILE A 220 -26.82 -7.92 -12.92
N ASN A 221 -26.87 -8.38 -11.67
CA ASN A 221 -26.89 -7.52 -10.48
C ASN A 221 -25.66 -6.59 -10.45
N ALA A 222 -25.91 -5.27 -10.29
CA ALA A 222 -24.86 -4.25 -10.31
C ALA A 222 -23.84 -4.39 -9.17
N GLN A 223 -24.27 -4.79 -7.98
CA GLN A 223 -23.39 -5.05 -6.83
C GLN A 223 -22.41 -6.18 -7.16
N THR A 224 -22.91 -7.28 -7.73
CA THR A 224 -22.06 -8.42 -8.11
C THR A 224 -21.00 -8.03 -9.12
N ILE A 225 -21.37 -7.30 -10.17
CA ILE A 225 -20.41 -6.79 -11.17
C ILE A 225 -19.36 -5.90 -10.49
N LEU A 226 -19.80 -4.99 -9.63
CA LEU A 226 -18.92 -4.07 -8.93
C LEU A 226 -17.94 -4.82 -8.02
N ASP A 227 -18.39 -5.83 -7.29
CA ASP A 227 -17.53 -6.63 -6.41
C ASP A 227 -16.47 -7.38 -7.23
N TYR A 228 -16.84 -8.03 -8.34
CA TYR A 228 -15.87 -8.67 -9.23
C TYR A 228 -14.87 -7.67 -9.81
N ALA A 229 -15.34 -6.51 -10.29
CA ALA A 229 -14.47 -5.46 -10.80
C ALA A 229 -13.52 -4.93 -9.71
N HIS A 230 -13.99 -4.82 -8.47
CA HIS A 230 -13.17 -4.42 -7.32
C HIS A 230 -12.12 -5.48 -6.99
N TYR A 231 -12.47 -6.78 -6.98
CA TYR A 231 -11.50 -7.85 -6.80
C TYR A 231 -10.41 -7.86 -7.87
N ILE A 232 -10.81 -7.74 -9.14
CA ILE A 232 -9.88 -7.71 -10.27
C ILE A 232 -8.96 -6.51 -10.18
N SER A 233 -9.51 -5.29 -10.01
CA SER A 233 -8.70 -4.07 -9.90
C SER A 233 -7.73 -4.12 -8.72
N SER A 234 -8.14 -4.68 -7.57
CA SER A 234 -7.26 -4.89 -6.41
C SER A 234 -6.14 -5.90 -6.69
N GLY A 235 -6.46 -6.94 -7.46
CA GLY A 235 -5.48 -7.90 -7.95
C GLY A 235 -4.48 -7.24 -8.90
N VAL A 236 -4.94 -6.35 -9.78
CA VAL A 236 -4.09 -5.56 -10.68
C VAL A 236 -3.15 -4.66 -9.89
N VAL A 237 -3.61 -3.97 -8.84
CA VAL A 237 -2.73 -3.14 -7.99
C VAL A 237 -1.63 -3.99 -7.34
N SER A 238 -1.99 -5.12 -6.75
CA SER A 238 -1.05 -6.04 -6.11
C SER A 238 -0.07 -6.67 -7.12
N PHE A 239 -0.55 -7.04 -8.31
CA PHE A 239 0.28 -7.52 -9.41
C PHE A 239 1.26 -6.44 -9.88
N ALA A 240 0.78 -5.23 -10.14
CA ALA A 240 1.59 -4.09 -10.56
C ALA A 240 2.65 -3.75 -9.52
N ARG A 241 2.35 -3.94 -8.24
CA ARG A 241 3.32 -3.82 -7.14
C ARG A 241 4.42 -4.87 -7.22
N GLY A 242 4.08 -6.15 -7.43
CA GLY A 242 5.09 -7.20 -7.65
C GLY A 242 5.99 -6.88 -8.86
N LEU A 243 5.38 -6.42 -9.96
CA LEU A 243 6.07 -5.97 -11.17
C LEU A 243 7.00 -4.77 -10.93
N ASN A 244 6.66 -3.91 -9.95
CA ASN A 244 7.41 -2.71 -9.65
C ASN A 244 8.52 -2.95 -8.62
N ASP A 245 8.21 -3.58 -7.48
CA ASP A 245 9.10 -3.61 -6.31
C ASP A 245 10.15 -4.71 -6.38
N THR A 246 9.83 -5.86 -6.97
CA THR A 246 10.80 -6.96 -7.11
C THR A 246 12.04 -6.53 -7.90
N PRO A 247 11.91 -5.93 -9.11
CA PRO A 247 13.05 -5.42 -9.87
C PRO A 247 13.93 -4.41 -9.13
N LYS A 248 13.33 -3.56 -8.28
CA LYS A 248 14.07 -2.54 -7.50
C LYS A 248 15.00 -3.19 -6.50
N ILE A 249 14.51 -4.19 -5.78
CA ILE A 249 15.28 -4.91 -4.76
C ILE A 249 16.34 -5.78 -5.43
N VAL A 250 15.99 -6.45 -6.53
CA VAL A 250 16.93 -7.26 -7.34
C VAL A 250 18.06 -6.39 -7.90
N GLY A 251 17.76 -5.16 -8.32
CA GLY A 251 18.76 -4.22 -8.82
C GLY A 251 19.96 -4.06 -7.89
N LEU A 252 19.76 -4.15 -6.57
CA LEU A 252 20.84 -4.11 -5.57
C LEU A 252 21.68 -5.39 -5.52
N LEU A 253 21.09 -6.55 -5.83
CA LEU A 253 21.77 -7.85 -5.82
C LEU A 253 22.65 -8.06 -7.06
N LEU A 254 22.22 -7.55 -8.22
CA LEU A 254 22.93 -7.78 -9.50
C LEU A 254 24.20 -6.97 -9.65
N VAL A 255 24.34 -5.95 -8.84
CA VAL A 255 25.52 -5.10 -8.78
C VAL A 255 26.80 -5.90 -8.48
N ILE A 256 26.69 -7.08 -7.88
CA ILE A 256 27.83 -7.93 -7.52
C ILE A 256 27.91 -9.27 -8.28
N ASN A 257 27.09 -9.50 -9.32
CA ASN A 257 27.01 -10.76 -10.08
C ASN A 257 26.90 -12.03 -9.22
N ALA A 258 26.38 -11.93 -8.00
CA ALA A 258 26.44 -13.01 -7.02
C ALA A 258 25.39 -14.11 -7.25
N LEU A 259 24.28 -13.78 -7.92
CA LEU A 259 23.16 -14.68 -8.15
C LEU A 259 22.56 -14.44 -9.54
N ASP A 260 22.10 -15.52 -10.15
CA ASP A 260 21.24 -15.44 -11.32
C ASP A 260 20.01 -14.58 -10.99
N ILE A 261 19.71 -13.63 -11.87
CA ILE A 261 18.58 -12.69 -11.78
C ILE A 261 17.28 -13.45 -11.47
N LYS A 262 17.06 -14.58 -12.13
CA LYS A 262 15.85 -15.38 -12.01
C LYS A 262 15.68 -15.94 -10.59
N TYR A 263 16.72 -16.55 -10.04
CA TYR A 263 16.67 -17.12 -8.69
C TYR A 263 16.59 -16.01 -7.62
N GLY A 264 17.28 -14.88 -7.83
CA GLY A 264 17.17 -13.70 -6.97
C GLY A 264 15.74 -13.13 -6.93
N MET A 265 15.09 -13.00 -8.08
CA MET A 265 13.69 -12.55 -8.18
C MET A 265 12.72 -13.47 -7.44
N ILE A 266 12.88 -14.79 -7.60
CA ILE A 266 12.03 -15.78 -6.89
C ILE A 266 12.23 -15.67 -5.38
N ALA A 267 13.47 -15.60 -4.90
CA ALA A 267 13.77 -15.49 -3.47
C ALA A 267 13.16 -14.20 -2.87
N ILE A 268 13.27 -13.07 -3.57
CA ILE A 268 12.65 -11.80 -3.19
C ILE A 268 11.12 -11.91 -3.15
N ALA A 269 10.51 -12.54 -4.17
CA ALA A 269 9.06 -12.74 -4.22
C ALA A 269 8.56 -13.58 -3.03
N VAL A 270 9.27 -14.67 -2.69
CA VAL A 270 8.95 -15.52 -1.53
C VAL A 270 9.10 -14.74 -0.22
N ALA A 271 10.17 -13.96 -0.06
CA ALA A 271 10.38 -13.15 1.14
C ALA A 271 9.30 -12.06 1.30
N MET A 272 8.91 -11.39 0.21
CA MET A 272 7.79 -10.43 0.20
C MET A 272 6.47 -11.11 0.59
N ALA A 273 6.19 -12.31 0.06
CA ALA A 273 5.00 -13.07 0.40
C ALA A 273 4.98 -13.44 1.89
N ALA A 274 6.10 -13.95 2.41
CA ALA A 274 6.24 -14.31 3.82
C ALA A 274 6.04 -13.10 4.75
N GLY A 275 6.67 -11.96 4.46
CA GLY A 275 6.50 -10.73 5.23
C GLY A 275 5.05 -10.25 5.23
N GLY A 276 4.41 -10.27 4.07
CA GLY A 276 3.02 -9.85 3.92
C GLY A 276 2.04 -10.70 4.71
N LEU A 277 2.18 -12.03 4.66
CA LEU A 277 1.30 -12.95 5.38
C LEU A 277 1.45 -12.85 6.91
N LEU A 278 2.68 -12.62 7.38
CA LEU A 278 2.99 -12.64 8.82
C LEU A 278 2.68 -11.32 9.53
N ASN A 279 3.00 -10.17 8.93
CA ASN A 279 3.12 -8.91 9.67
C ASN A 279 2.39 -7.71 9.05
N ALA A 280 1.56 -7.88 8.01
CA ALA A 280 0.90 -6.76 7.33
C ALA A 280 -0.32 -6.16 8.04
N LYS A 281 -0.82 -6.79 9.11
CA LYS A 281 -2.12 -6.46 9.72
C LYS A 281 -2.23 -4.99 10.18
N LYS A 282 -1.23 -4.50 10.90
CA LYS A 282 -1.26 -3.15 11.51
C LYS A 282 -1.27 -2.03 10.46
N VAL A 283 -0.49 -2.19 9.39
CA VAL A 283 -0.46 -1.25 8.26
C VAL A 283 -1.75 -1.38 7.45
N GLY A 284 -2.20 -2.61 7.19
CA GLY A 284 -3.46 -2.89 6.50
C GLY A 284 -4.66 -2.20 7.16
N GLU A 285 -4.81 -2.33 8.48
CA GLU A 285 -5.88 -1.64 9.22
C GLU A 285 -5.81 -0.12 9.09
N THR A 286 -4.61 0.46 9.08
CA THR A 286 -4.41 1.90 8.95
C THR A 286 -4.82 2.40 7.56
N VAL A 287 -4.36 1.73 6.50
CA VAL A 287 -4.69 2.13 5.12
C VAL A 287 -6.17 1.87 4.80
N SER A 288 -6.74 0.78 5.31
CA SER A 288 -8.12 0.37 5.01
C SER A 288 -9.17 1.15 5.77
N LYS A 289 -8.94 1.47 7.06
CA LYS A 289 -10.01 1.96 7.95
C LYS A 289 -9.80 3.36 8.48
N LYS A 290 -8.57 3.87 8.50
CA LYS A 290 -8.24 5.13 9.19
C LYS A 290 -8.08 6.32 8.25
N ILE A 291 -7.87 6.11 6.96
CA ILE A 291 -7.65 7.20 6.01
C ILE A 291 -8.96 7.88 5.60
N THR A 292 -9.88 7.10 5.06
CA THR A 292 -11.15 7.58 4.50
C THR A 292 -12.11 6.40 4.55
N PRO A 293 -13.30 6.54 5.18
CA PRO A 293 -14.36 5.55 5.06
C PRO A 293 -14.80 5.48 3.60
N MET A 294 -14.83 4.28 3.02
CA MET A 294 -15.13 4.08 1.60
C MET A 294 -16.22 3.03 1.41
N ASP A 295 -17.08 3.24 0.42
CA ASP A 295 -17.96 2.19 -0.11
C ASP A 295 -17.30 1.39 -1.24
N HIS A 296 -17.99 0.38 -1.76
CA HIS A 296 -17.49 -0.51 -2.82
C HIS A 296 -17.10 0.25 -4.11
N GLY A 297 -17.93 1.19 -4.57
CA GLY A 297 -17.69 1.95 -5.80
C GLY A 297 -16.53 2.93 -5.68
N GLN A 298 -16.40 3.53 -4.51
CA GLN A 298 -15.25 4.36 -4.13
C GLN A 298 -13.96 3.54 -4.10
N GLY A 299 -13.98 2.37 -3.46
CA GLY A 299 -12.84 1.47 -3.37
C GLY A 299 -12.38 0.95 -4.73
N PHE A 300 -13.34 0.54 -5.58
CA PHE A 300 -13.09 0.13 -6.95
C PHE A 300 -12.40 1.25 -7.75
N THR A 301 -12.93 2.47 -7.70
CA THR A 301 -12.37 3.60 -8.46
C THR A 301 -10.93 3.90 -8.05
N ALA A 302 -10.64 3.94 -6.75
CA ALA A 302 -9.29 4.19 -6.25
C ALA A 302 -8.30 3.11 -6.70
N ASN A 303 -8.72 1.83 -6.69
CA ASN A 303 -7.87 0.72 -7.15
C ASN A 303 -7.70 0.69 -8.66
N LEU A 304 -8.72 1.05 -9.44
CA LEU A 304 -8.61 1.16 -10.88
C LEU A 304 -7.51 2.18 -11.27
N ILE A 305 -7.57 3.38 -10.70
CA ILE A 305 -6.58 4.43 -10.98
C ILE A 305 -5.19 4.04 -10.47
N THR A 306 -5.10 3.48 -9.26
CA THR A 306 -3.84 2.99 -8.71
C THR A 306 -3.22 1.92 -9.61
N GLY A 307 -4.01 0.94 -10.03
CA GLY A 307 -3.56 -0.18 -10.86
C GLY A 307 -3.06 0.30 -12.21
N LEU A 308 -3.80 1.20 -12.86
CA LEU A 308 -3.41 1.80 -14.14
C LEU A 308 -2.09 2.58 -14.03
N LEU A 309 -1.98 3.48 -13.05
CA LEU A 309 -0.79 4.31 -12.87
C LEU A 309 0.45 3.48 -12.53
N VAL A 310 0.35 2.56 -11.58
CA VAL A 310 1.48 1.72 -11.17
C VAL A 310 1.89 0.79 -12.31
N THR A 311 0.95 0.15 -12.99
CA THR A 311 1.28 -0.75 -14.13
C THR A 311 1.97 0.02 -15.25
N THR A 312 1.43 1.17 -15.62
CA THR A 312 2.00 2.02 -16.69
C THR A 312 3.41 2.46 -16.32
N ALA A 313 3.61 2.94 -15.09
CA ALA A 313 4.93 3.33 -14.61
C ALA A 313 5.92 2.17 -14.62
N SER A 314 5.51 0.99 -14.14
CA SER A 314 6.36 -0.21 -14.12
C SER A 314 6.80 -0.64 -15.52
N ILE A 315 5.89 -0.66 -16.49
CA ILE A 315 6.19 -1.03 -17.89
C ILE A 315 7.18 -0.04 -18.52
N HIS A 316 7.03 1.26 -18.22
CA HIS A 316 7.94 2.30 -18.72
C HIS A 316 9.23 2.44 -17.92
N GLY A 317 9.47 1.60 -16.91
CA GLY A 317 10.69 1.67 -16.11
C GLY A 317 10.74 2.84 -15.11
N LEU A 318 9.61 3.49 -14.83
CA LEU A 318 9.55 4.66 -13.96
C LEU A 318 9.48 4.22 -12.48
N PRO A 319 10.41 4.71 -11.63
CA PRO A 319 10.49 4.34 -10.22
C PRO A 319 9.39 5.03 -9.40
N VAL A 320 8.17 4.48 -9.39
CA VAL A 320 7.07 5.03 -8.61
C VAL A 320 6.87 4.29 -7.29
N SER A 321 6.31 5.00 -6.31
CA SER A 321 5.88 4.45 -5.03
C SER A 321 4.42 4.00 -5.12
N THR A 322 4.18 2.70 -5.10
CA THR A 322 2.82 2.12 -5.04
C THR A 322 2.04 2.65 -3.83
N THR A 323 2.72 2.91 -2.72
CA THR A 323 2.16 3.50 -1.51
C THR A 323 1.65 4.91 -1.74
N HIS A 324 2.45 5.76 -2.37
CA HIS A 324 2.06 7.15 -2.62
C HIS A 324 0.91 7.21 -3.62
N VAL A 325 0.95 6.39 -4.67
CA VAL A 325 -0.12 6.32 -5.68
C VAL A 325 -1.42 5.79 -5.07
N SER A 326 -1.36 4.72 -4.27
CA SER A 326 -2.55 4.13 -3.62
C SER A 326 -3.18 5.09 -2.62
N VAL A 327 -2.38 5.65 -1.72
CA VAL A 327 -2.86 6.64 -0.73
C VAL A 327 -3.35 7.91 -1.41
N GLY A 328 -2.66 8.39 -2.45
CA GLY A 328 -3.09 9.52 -3.27
C GLY A 328 -4.46 9.28 -3.90
N SER A 329 -4.68 8.10 -4.48
CA SER A 329 -5.99 7.72 -5.03
C SER A 329 -7.09 7.69 -3.98
N ILE A 330 -6.81 7.14 -2.78
CA ILE A 330 -7.77 7.11 -1.67
C ILE A 330 -8.09 8.53 -1.19
N PHE A 331 -7.08 9.39 -1.02
CA PHE A 331 -7.28 10.80 -0.68
C PHE A 331 -8.10 11.51 -1.76
N GLY A 332 -7.87 11.23 -3.04
CA GLY A 332 -8.67 11.75 -4.15
C GLY A 332 -10.15 11.47 -3.98
N ILE A 333 -10.52 10.23 -3.63
CA ILE A 333 -11.90 9.90 -3.26
C ILE A 333 -12.36 10.73 -2.06
N GLY A 334 -11.56 10.75 -0.98
CA GLY A 334 -11.86 11.47 0.25
C GLY A 334 -12.09 12.99 0.07
N THR A 335 -11.42 13.62 -0.90
CA THR A 335 -11.63 15.05 -1.24
C THR A 335 -12.98 15.29 -1.90
N VAL A 336 -13.44 14.40 -2.77
CA VAL A 336 -14.75 14.52 -3.44
C VAL A 336 -15.89 14.22 -2.46
N THR A 337 -15.70 13.28 -1.55
CA THR A 337 -16.70 12.86 -0.56
C THR A 337 -16.67 13.70 0.71
N LYS A 338 -15.63 14.51 0.91
CA LYS A 338 -15.35 15.26 2.15
C LYS A 338 -15.25 14.38 3.41
N SER A 339 -14.81 13.13 3.25
CA SER A 339 -14.73 12.13 4.33
C SER A 339 -13.29 11.76 4.73
N ALA A 340 -12.28 12.47 4.23
CA ALA A 340 -10.89 12.23 4.58
C ALA A 340 -10.56 12.68 6.02
N ASP A 341 -9.91 11.81 6.80
CA ASP A 341 -9.41 12.16 8.13
C ASP A 341 -8.09 12.97 8.00
N VAL A 342 -8.19 14.28 8.22
CA VAL A 342 -7.06 15.22 8.09
C VAL A 342 -5.91 14.88 9.05
N LYS A 343 -6.20 14.37 10.25
CA LYS A 343 -5.17 14.01 11.24
C LYS A 343 -4.36 12.81 10.76
N VAL A 344 -5.04 11.79 10.23
CA VAL A 344 -4.39 10.61 9.67
C VAL A 344 -3.61 10.96 8.40
N VAL A 345 -4.20 11.74 7.50
CA VAL A 345 -3.54 12.26 6.29
C VAL A 345 -2.24 12.97 6.66
N ARG A 346 -2.29 13.92 7.61
CA ARG A 346 -1.12 14.66 8.08
C ARG A 346 -0.04 13.73 8.63
N ASN A 347 -0.41 12.75 9.45
CA ASN A 347 0.54 11.79 10.02
C ASN A 347 1.22 10.94 8.92
N ILE A 348 0.47 10.56 7.89
CA ILE A 348 1.03 9.85 6.73
C ILE A 348 2.03 10.74 5.98
N LEU A 349 1.67 11.99 5.68
CA LEU A 349 2.57 12.93 5.00
C LEU A 349 3.86 13.21 5.79
N ILE A 350 3.76 13.34 7.12
CA ILE A 350 4.92 13.45 8.01
C ILE A 350 5.77 12.18 7.92
N SER A 351 5.15 11.00 7.95
CA SER A 351 5.90 9.73 7.81
C SER A 351 6.64 9.66 6.47
N TRP A 352 6.05 10.17 5.39
CA TRP A 352 6.70 10.20 4.07
C TRP A 352 7.88 11.15 4.08
N LEU A 353 7.71 12.36 4.62
CA LEU A 353 8.79 13.34 4.76
C LEU A 353 9.96 12.80 5.59
N LEU A 354 9.68 12.10 6.69
CA LEU A 354 10.69 11.52 7.58
C LEU A 354 11.35 10.25 7.03
N THR A 355 10.72 9.54 6.08
CA THR A 355 11.25 8.28 5.55
C THR A 355 12.63 8.46 4.93
N LEU A 356 12.79 9.51 4.11
CA LEU A 356 14.04 9.79 3.40
C LEU A 356 15.21 10.11 4.35
N PRO A 357 15.13 11.09 5.27
CA PRO A 357 16.23 11.41 6.17
C PRO A 357 16.55 10.26 7.12
N VAL A 358 15.55 9.54 7.63
CA VAL A 358 15.79 8.38 8.51
C VAL A 358 16.53 7.28 7.75
N ALA A 359 16.09 6.94 6.54
CA ALA A 359 16.78 5.94 5.72
C ALA A 359 18.20 6.37 5.33
N ALA A 360 18.39 7.66 5.02
CA ALA A 360 19.71 8.22 4.72
C ALA A 360 20.66 8.11 5.91
N ILE A 361 20.22 8.50 7.11
CA ILE A 361 21.05 8.44 8.33
C ILE A 361 21.41 6.98 8.65
N ILE A 362 20.43 6.08 8.67
CA ILE A 362 20.69 4.67 8.99
C ILE A 362 21.64 4.06 7.96
N SER A 363 21.42 4.31 6.67
CA SER A 363 22.29 3.78 5.61
C SER A 363 23.71 4.34 5.67
N ALA A 364 23.86 5.64 5.94
CA ALA A 364 25.17 6.27 6.12
C ALA A 364 25.94 5.67 7.31
N VAL A 365 25.27 5.46 8.45
CA VAL A 365 25.88 4.82 9.63
C VAL A 365 26.31 3.39 9.31
N ILE A 366 25.47 2.61 8.63
CA ILE A 366 25.82 1.24 8.24
C ILE A 366 27.01 1.24 7.26
N TYR A 367 27.02 2.14 6.28
CA TYR A 367 28.14 2.26 5.35
C TYR A 367 29.45 2.63 6.06
N TRP A 368 29.39 3.59 7.00
CA TRP A 368 30.54 3.96 7.83
C TRP A 368 31.06 2.77 8.63
N LEU A 369 30.19 2.03 9.31
CA LEU A 369 30.58 0.83 10.07
C LEU A 369 31.21 -0.22 9.16
N MET A 370 30.61 -0.45 7.99
CA MET A 370 31.11 -1.42 7.02
C MET A 370 32.46 -1.06 6.43
N LYS A 371 32.81 0.22 6.33
CA LYS A 371 34.10 0.68 5.81
C LYS A 371 35.22 0.67 6.86
N ASN A 372 34.87 0.77 8.15
CA ASN A 372 35.85 0.88 9.24
C ASN A 372 36.06 -0.43 10.00
N ILE A 373 35.09 -1.35 9.97
CA ILE A 373 35.16 -2.64 10.69
C ILE A 373 35.58 -3.78 9.76
N PHE A 374 35.22 -3.71 8.48
CA PHE A 374 35.54 -4.67 7.42
C PHE A 374 36.32 -3.97 6.32
#